data_AF-A0A1E1MIX2-F1
#
_entry.id   AF-A0A1E1MIX2-F1
#
_cell.length_a   1.000
_cell.length_b   1.000
_cell.length_c   1.000
_cell.angle_alpha   90.00
_cell.angle_beta   90.00
_cell.angle_gamma   90.00
#
_symmetry.space_group_name_H-M   'P 1'
#
loop_
_entity.id
_entity.type
_entity.pdbx_description
1 polymer ?
#
loop_
_entity_poly.entity_id
_entity_poly.type
_entity_poly.pdbx_seq_one_letter_code
_entity_poly.pdbx_strand_id
1 'polypeptide(L)'
;MDEKMKLAKKTFVPTNSNTYRGYFPPQEGDDNLKEGFELGTPTSRHSESAMGTSEFDLTEPNVFPPSPEEFHTRCKTLHNELQNLSAQLLSLVAVALGKPSAFFSHYLEDSLSTLRLLHYPPIPESRQQEIICTPHTDSGILTLLHQDETGGLEVENCKGDWIPAP
;
A
#
# COMPACT_ATOMS: atom_id res chain seq x y z
N MET A 1 -7.49 20.50 14.22
CA MET A 1 -7.19 19.14 13.75
C MET A 1 -6.40 19.27 12.47
N ASP A 2 -5.21 18.69 12.42
CA ASP A 2 -4.36 18.62 11.22
C ASP A 2 -5.21 18.15 10.01
N GLU A 3 -5.03 18.77 8.85
CA GLU A 3 -5.81 18.46 7.64
C GLU A 3 -5.68 16.98 7.24
N LYS A 4 -4.50 16.37 7.46
CA LYS A 4 -4.28 14.94 7.21
C LYS A 4 -5.15 14.06 8.11
N MET A 5 -5.32 14.46 9.37
CA MET A 5 -6.07 13.68 10.37
C MET A 5 -7.57 13.64 10.05
N LYS A 6 -8.11 14.61 9.30
CA LYS A 6 -9.50 14.55 8.80
C LYS A 6 -9.72 13.38 7.85
N LEU A 7 -8.65 12.85 7.24
CA LEU A 7 -8.66 11.73 6.30
C LEU A 7 -8.15 10.43 6.95
N ALA A 8 -7.82 10.46 8.24
CA ALA A 8 -7.24 9.33 8.94
C ALA A 8 -8.23 8.17 9.03
N LYS A 9 -7.71 6.94 9.10
CA LYS A 9 -8.54 5.76 9.37
C LYS A 9 -9.18 5.83 10.76
N LYS A 10 -10.32 5.17 10.92
CA LYS A 10 -11.07 5.05 12.17
C LYS A 10 -10.22 4.59 13.35
N THR A 11 -9.24 3.72 13.11
CA THR A 11 -8.29 3.24 14.14
C THR A 11 -7.49 4.39 14.78
N PHE A 12 -7.20 5.46 14.05
CA PHE A 12 -6.47 6.63 14.57
C PHE A 12 -7.42 7.77 14.98
N VAL A 13 -8.58 7.88 14.33
CA VAL A 13 -9.61 8.88 14.62
C VAL A 13 -10.97 8.20 14.68
N PRO A 14 -11.48 7.84 15.88
CA PRO A 14 -12.69 7.04 16.02
C PRO A 14 -13.97 7.64 15.42
N THR A 15 -13.99 8.95 15.17
CA THR A 15 -15.10 9.66 14.53
C THR A 15 -15.15 9.51 13.01
N ASN A 16 -14.09 9.02 12.38
CA ASN A 16 -14.04 8.80 10.93
C ASN A 16 -14.69 7.45 10.57
N SER A 17 -15.26 7.35 9.36
CA SER A 17 -16.00 6.16 8.91
C SER A 17 -15.14 5.15 8.14
N ASN A 18 -14.08 5.61 7.49
CA ASN A 18 -13.16 4.78 6.71
C ASN A 18 -12.32 3.90 7.63
N THR A 19 -12.22 2.63 7.29
CA THR A 19 -11.54 1.61 8.11
C THR A 19 -10.15 1.26 7.58
N TYR A 20 -9.95 1.31 6.27
CA TYR A 20 -8.74 0.89 5.57
C TYR A 20 -8.16 1.96 4.64
N ARG A 21 -8.96 2.65 3.85
CA ARG A 21 -8.55 3.70 2.91
C ARG A 21 -8.29 5.01 3.64
N GLY A 22 -7.38 5.82 3.10
CA GLY A 22 -7.02 7.13 3.65
C GLY A 22 -5.72 7.14 4.44
N TYR A 23 -5.59 8.11 5.36
CA TYR A 23 -4.34 8.45 6.01
C TYR A 23 -4.05 7.59 7.26
N PHE A 24 -2.78 7.31 7.51
CA PHE A 24 -2.29 6.85 8.81
C PHE A 24 -1.07 7.68 9.25
N PRO A 25 -1.03 8.16 10.51
CA PRO A 25 0.08 8.95 11.02
C PRO A 25 1.28 8.08 11.44
N PRO A 26 2.45 8.68 11.67
CA PRO A 26 3.56 8.01 12.34
C PRO A 26 3.12 7.55 13.74
N GLN A 27 3.58 6.38 14.16
CA GLN A 27 3.25 5.82 15.48
C GLN A 27 4.41 6.06 16.45
N GLU A 28 4.32 7.14 17.22
CA GLU A 28 5.31 7.47 18.23
C GLU A 28 5.34 6.41 19.34
N GLY A 29 6.51 5.80 19.56
CA GLY A 29 6.70 4.72 20.53
C GLY A 29 6.79 3.32 19.93
N ASP A 30 6.52 3.19 18.63
CA ASP A 30 6.72 1.96 17.86
C ASP A 30 7.91 2.10 16.89
N ASP A 31 8.28 1.02 16.23
CA ASP A 31 9.22 1.02 15.12
C ASP A 31 8.60 1.40 13.78
N ASN A 32 7.39 1.98 13.78
CA ASN A 32 6.66 2.36 12.58
C ASN A 32 6.53 3.89 12.45
N LEU A 33 7.63 4.54 12.06
CA LEU A 33 7.73 6.02 12.00
C LEU A 33 7.36 6.61 10.65
N LYS A 34 6.76 5.82 9.77
CA LYS A 34 6.25 6.28 8.49
C LYS A 34 4.84 6.81 8.65
N GLU A 35 4.54 7.87 7.90
CA GLU A 35 3.16 8.22 7.59
C GLU A 35 2.81 7.69 6.20
N GLY A 36 1.51 7.54 5.93
CA GLY A 36 1.11 7.13 4.60
C GLY A 36 -0.35 7.33 4.28
N PHE A 37 -0.65 7.18 3.00
CA PHE A 37 -1.98 7.32 2.44
C PHE A 37 -2.29 6.12 1.55
N GLU A 38 -3.40 5.44 1.82
CA GLU A 38 -3.78 4.21 1.13
C GLU A 38 -5.00 4.41 0.23
N LEU A 39 -4.84 3.95 -1.01
CA LEU A 39 -5.84 4.01 -2.06
C LEU A 39 -6.05 2.60 -2.64
N GLY A 40 -7.29 2.20 -2.81
CA GLY A 40 -7.68 0.99 -3.51
C GLY A 40 -8.11 1.24 -4.94
N THR A 41 -8.64 0.19 -5.56
CA THR A 41 -9.17 0.20 -6.92
C THR A 41 -10.20 1.33 -7.12
N PRO A 42 -10.02 2.21 -8.14
CA PRO A 42 -10.93 3.32 -8.43
C PRO A 42 -12.36 2.90 -8.78
N THR A 43 -12.51 1.69 -9.32
CA THR A 43 -13.78 1.07 -9.72
C THR A 43 -14.02 -0.16 -8.85
N SER A 44 -14.32 0.05 -7.57
CA SER A 44 -14.93 -1.03 -6.78
C SER A 44 -16.30 -1.31 -7.40
N ARG A 45 -16.43 -2.42 -8.13
CA ARG A 45 -17.76 -2.98 -8.38
C ARG A 45 -18.24 -3.34 -7.00
N HIS A 46 -19.21 -2.60 -6.46
CA HIS A 46 -19.85 -2.94 -5.21
C HIS A 46 -20.32 -4.40 -5.31
N SER A 47 -19.52 -5.33 -4.78
CA SER A 47 -20.05 -6.60 -4.38
C SER A 47 -20.86 -6.27 -3.14
N GLU A 48 -22.19 -6.32 -3.28
CA GLU A 48 -23.12 -6.32 -2.14
C GLU A 48 -22.83 -7.49 -1.16
N SER A 49 -21.81 -8.33 -1.40
CA SER A 49 -21.59 -9.60 -0.71
C SER A 49 -20.36 -9.66 0.22
N ALA A 50 -19.83 -8.53 0.69
CA ALA A 50 -18.86 -8.53 1.78
C ALA A 50 -19.38 -7.80 3.03
N MET A 51 -20.66 -8.00 3.40
CA MET A 51 -21.06 -7.91 4.81
C MET A 51 -20.45 -9.08 5.59
N GLY A 52 -19.13 -9.10 5.68
CA GLY A 52 -18.37 -9.96 6.58
C GLY A 52 -18.06 -9.20 7.86
N THR A 53 -17.93 -9.93 8.97
CA THR A 53 -17.60 -9.42 10.31
C THR A 53 -16.14 -8.92 10.44
N SER A 54 -15.53 -8.46 9.34
CA SER A 54 -14.17 -7.95 9.32
C SER A 54 -14.11 -6.57 9.96
N GLU A 55 -13.09 -6.32 10.79
CA GLU A 55 -12.82 -5.01 11.36
C GLU A 55 -12.47 -3.97 10.27
N PHE A 56 -11.98 -4.44 9.11
CA PHE A 56 -11.55 -3.61 7.98
C PHE A 56 -12.32 -3.94 6.70
N ASP A 57 -12.87 -2.92 6.05
CA ASP A 57 -13.47 -2.99 4.72
C ASP A 57 -12.43 -2.58 3.66
N LEU A 58 -11.89 -3.57 2.95
CA LEU A 58 -10.92 -3.35 1.87
C LEU A 58 -11.56 -2.86 0.58
N THR A 59 -12.89 -2.96 0.46
CA THR A 59 -13.67 -2.58 -0.73
C THR A 59 -14.25 -1.17 -0.63
N GLU A 60 -14.08 -0.51 0.52
CA GLU A 60 -14.64 0.81 0.78
C GLU A 60 -14.10 1.86 -0.22
N PRO A 61 -14.89 2.90 -0.52
CA PRO A 61 -14.45 3.97 -1.41
C PRO A 61 -13.20 4.69 -0.91
N ASN A 62 -12.35 5.11 -1.86
CA ASN A 62 -11.20 5.95 -1.55
C ASN A 62 -11.63 7.28 -0.92
N VAL A 63 -10.99 7.64 0.19
CA VAL A 63 -11.06 8.99 0.77
C VAL A 63 -9.97 9.83 0.10
N PHE A 64 -10.28 11.08 -0.23
CA PHE A 64 -9.31 12.00 -0.82
C PHE A 64 -9.28 13.34 -0.07
N PRO A 65 -8.11 14.01 -0.02
CA PRO A 65 -8.03 15.39 0.46
C PRO A 65 -8.84 16.35 -0.43
N PRO A 66 -9.18 17.55 0.08
CA PRO A 66 -9.66 18.66 -0.74
C PRO A 66 -8.49 19.22 -1.58
N SER A 67 -8.00 18.40 -2.50
CA SER A 67 -6.91 18.70 -3.44
C SER A 67 -7.47 19.02 -4.82
N PRO A 68 -6.67 19.61 -5.72
CA PRO A 68 -7.05 19.71 -7.12
C PRO A 68 -7.46 18.35 -7.69
N GLU A 69 -8.47 18.34 -8.56
CA GLU A 69 -8.97 17.13 -9.25
C GLU A 69 -7.85 16.36 -9.96
N GLU A 70 -6.80 17.08 -10.39
CA GLU A 70 -5.60 16.52 -10.98
C GLU A 70 -4.91 15.49 -10.07
N PHE A 71 -4.83 15.72 -8.76
CA PHE A 71 -4.19 14.77 -7.84
C PHE A 71 -4.93 13.43 -7.82
N HIS A 72 -6.27 13.48 -7.77
CA HIS A 72 -7.11 12.27 -7.75
C HIS A 72 -6.96 11.52 -9.06
N THR A 73 -6.99 12.24 -10.18
CA THR A 73 -6.80 11.69 -11.53
C THR A 73 -5.44 11.01 -11.66
N ARG A 74 -4.35 11.67 -11.23
CA ARG A 74 -3.00 11.10 -11.27
C ARG A 74 -2.88 9.84 -10.43
N CYS A 75 -3.46 9.80 -9.22
CA CYS A 75 -3.45 8.60 -8.39
C CYS A 75 -4.20 7.43 -9.03
N LYS A 76 -5.38 7.70 -9.62
CA LYS A 76 -6.17 6.68 -10.33
C LYS A 76 -5.43 6.14 -11.56
N THR A 77 -4.83 7.03 -12.35
CA THR A 77 -3.99 6.66 -13.50
C THR A 77 -2.82 5.81 -13.04
N LEU A 78 -2.05 6.26 -12.05
CA LEU A 78 -0.91 5.51 -11.52
C LEU A 78 -1.32 4.11 -11.03
N HIS A 79 -2.42 4.01 -10.28
CA HIS A 79 -2.94 2.73 -9.82
C HIS A 79 -3.25 1.78 -10.99
N ASN A 80 -3.95 2.27 -12.02
CA ASN A 80 -4.33 1.46 -13.18
C ASN A 80 -3.12 1.02 -14.01
N GLU A 81 -2.15 1.91 -14.22
CA GLU A 81 -0.91 1.57 -14.95
C GLU A 81 -0.10 0.51 -14.19
N LEU A 82 0.01 0.62 -12.86
CA LEU A 82 0.68 -0.38 -12.03
C LEU A 82 -0.07 -1.72 -12.00
N GLN A 83 -1.40 -1.72 -12.03
CA GLN A 83 -2.19 -2.95 -12.19
C GLN A 83 -1.93 -3.63 -13.52
N ASN A 84 -1.91 -2.88 -14.63
CA ASN A 84 -1.60 -3.40 -15.96
C ASN A 84 -0.18 -3.99 -16.01
N LEU A 85 0.80 -3.27 -15.45
CA LEU A 85 2.19 -3.75 -15.36
C LEU A 85 2.29 -5.03 -14.52
N SER A 86 1.61 -5.06 -13.37
CA SER A 86 1.56 -6.25 -12.51
C SER A 86 0.99 -7.47 -13.23
N ALA A 87 -0.07 -7.29 -14.03
CA ALA A 87 -0.65 -8.35 -14.83
C ALA A 87 0.32 -8.91 -15.87
N GLN A 88 1.08 -8.04 -16.52
CA GLN A 88 2.12 -8.45 -17.48
C GLN A 88 3.26 -9.21 -16.78
N LEU A 89 3.76 -8.71 -15.66
CA LEU A 89 4.83 -9.36 -14.89
C LEU A 89 4.40 -10.73 -14.37
N LEU A 90 3.20 -10.85 -13.81
CA LEU A 90 2.68 -12.14 -13.34
C LEU A 90 2.47 -13.12 -14.49
N SER A 91 2.04 -12.65 -15.66
CA SER A 91 1.97 -13.48 -16.87
C SER A 91 3.35 -14.04 -17.26
N LEU A 92 4.41 -13.23 -17.18
CA LEU A 92 5.79 -13.67 -17.41
C LEU A 92 6.27 -14.65 -16.34
N VAL A 93 5.97 -14.40 -15.07
CA VAL A 93 6.28 -15.33 -13.96
C VAL A 93 5.58 -16.67 -14.16
N ALA A 94 4.32 -16.67 -14.60
CA ALA A 94 3.59 -17.91 -14.90
C ALA A 94 4.30 -18.73 -15.97
N VAL A 95 4.72 -18.09 -17.07
CA VAL A 95 5.47 -18.76 -18.14
C VAL A 95 6.81 -19.31 -17.64
N ALA A 96 7.55 -18.54 -16.84
CA ALA A 96 8.82 -18.98 -16.24
C ALA A 96 8.66 -20.19 -15.32
N LEU A 97 7.50 -20.33 -14.68
CA LEU A 97 7.13 -21.49 -13.86
C LEU A 97 6.54 -22.67 -14.67
N GLY A 98 6.55 -22.60 -16.01
CA GLY A 98 5.98 -23.63 -16.88
C GLY A 98 4.45 -23.72 -16.83
N LYS A 99 3.78 -22.64 -16.43
CA LYS A 99 2.32 -22.52 -16.40
C LYS A 99 1.82 -21.74 -17.62
N PRO A 100 0.52 -21.86 -17.97
CA PRO A 100 -0.09 -20.96 -18.94
C PRO A 100 0.08 -19.50 -18.52
N SER A 101 0.29 -18.58 -19.47
CA SER A 101 0.47 -17.15 -19.19
C SER A 101 -0.69 -16.54 -18.39
N ALA A 102 -1.90 -17.07 -18.56
CA ALA A 102 -3.10 -16.64 -17.83
C ALA A 102 -3.26 -17.26 -16.43
N PHE A 103 -2.28 -18.01 -15.92
CA PHE A 103 -2.40 -18.77 -14.66
C PHE A 103 -2.78 -17.89 -13.46
N PHE A 104 -2.27 -16.66 -13.38
CA PHE A 104 -2.58 -15.73 -12.29
C PHE A 104 -3.75 -14.78 -12.59
N SER A 105 -4.30 -14.77 -13.81
CA SER A 105 -5.26 -13.73 -14.25
C SER A 105 -6.49 -13.63 -13.36
N HIS A 106 -6.98 -14.76 -12.85
CA HIS A 106 -8.15 -14.77 -11.96
C HIS A 106 -7.91 -14.03 -10.62
N TYR A 107 -6.68 -14.01 -10.11
CA TYR A 107 -6.35 -13.28 -8.87
C TYR A 107 -6.29 -11.75 -9.07
N LEU A 108 -6.33 -11.30 -10.33
CA LEU A 108 -6.26 -9.89 -10.70
C LEU A 108 -7.65 -9.31 -10.98
N GLU A 109 -8.67 -10.16 -11.14
CA GLU A 109 -10.06 -9.75 -11.30
C GLU A 109 -10.59 -9.17 -9.98
N ASP A 110 -11.13 -7.95 -10.03
CA ASP A 110 -11.66 -7.22 -8.86
C ASP A 110 -10.67 -7.22 -7.66
N SER A 111 -9.38 -7.10 -7.96
CA SER A 111 -8.31 -7.22 -6.95
C SER A 111 -8.43 -6.13 -5.87
N LEU A 112 -8.17 -6.55 -4.62
CA LEU A 112 -8.07 -5.64 -3.46
C LEU A 112 -6.68 -4.98 -3.36
N SER A 113 -6.03 -4.79 -4.52
CA SER A 113 -4.74 -4.12 -4.61
C SER A 113 -4.79 -2.74 -3.95
N THR A 114 -3.66 -2.34 -3.38
CA THR A 114 -3.54 -1.10 -2.62
C THR A 114 -2.34 -0.34 -3.11
N LEU A 115 -2.57 0.88 -3.61
CA LEU A 115 -1.53 1.88 -3.79
C LEU A 115 -1.29 2.55 -2.44
N ARG A 116 -0.04 2.47 -1.95
CA ARG A 116 0.38 3.10 -0.71
C ARG A 116 1.38 4.20 -1.02
N LEU A 117 1.01 5.44 -0.70
CA LEU A 117 1.91 6.59 -0.75
C LEU A 117 2.54 6.72 0.63
N LEU A 118 3.85 6.51 0.72
CA LEU A 118 4.59 6.54 1.99
C LEU A 118 5.47 7.78 2.07
N HIS A 119 5.55 8.35 3.27
CA HIS A 119 6.56 9.34 3.61
C HIS A 119 7.26 8.93 4.91
N TYR A 120 8.58 8.90 4.87
CA TYR A 120 9.45 8.63 6.02
C TYR A 120 10.05 9.96 6.48
N PRO A 121 9.56 10.56 7.58
CA PRO A 121 10.13 11.79 8.11
C PRO A 121 11.58 11.60 8.57
N PRO A 122 12.43 12.64 8.49
CA PRO A 122 13.77 12.59 9.06
C PRO A 122 13.73 12.23 10.54
N ILE A 123 14.57 11.27 10.94
CA ILE A 123 14.69 10.85 12.34
C ILE A 123 15.79 11.68 13.01
N PRO A 124 15.55 12.27 14.20
CA PRO A 124 16.58 12.99 14.94
C PRO A 124 17.75 12.06 15.29
N GLU A 125 18.99 12.55 15.19
CA GLU A 125 20.21 11.80 15.56
C GLU A 125 20.19 11.30 17.01
N SER A 126 19.45 11.97 17.90
CA SER A 126 19.27 11.54 19.29
C SER A 126 18.52 10.21 19.43
N ARG A 127 17.80 9.80 18.39
CA ARG A 127 17.07 8.54 18.35
C ARG A 127 18.00 7.46 17.84
N GLN A 128 18.47 6.59 18.74
CA GLN A 128 19.38 5.46 18.43
C GLN A 128 18.68 4.31 17.67
N GLN A 129 17.60 4.61 16.96
CA GLN A 129 16.74 3.62 16.33
C GLN A 129 17.14 3.46 14.87
N GLU A 130 17.79 2.34 14.56
CA GLU A 130 18.24 2.00 13.20
C GLU A 130 17.12 1.40 12.35
N ILE A 131 16.13 0.76 12.99
CA ILE A 131 15.00 0.10 12.31
C ILE A 131 13.75 0.96 12.40
N ILE A 132 13.24 1.37 11.23
CA ILE A 132 12.07 2.26 11.04
C ILE A 132 10.84 1.48 10.52
N CYS A 133 11.00 0.17 10.33
CA CYS A 133 9.92 -0.75 10.07
C CYS A 133 10.39 -2.16 10.42
N THR A 134 9.64 -2.88 11.26
CA THR A 134 9.99 -4.28 11.58
C THR A 134 10.12 -5.12 10.30
N PRO A 135 11.08 -6.06 10.25
CA PRO A 135 11.11 -7.12 9.24
C PRO A 135 9.75 -7.80 9.06
N HIS A 136 9.29 -7.90 7.82
CA HIS A 136 8.02 -8.54 7.48
C HIS A 136 8.04 -9.02 6.03
N THR A 137 7.05 -9.84 5.68
CA THR A 137 6.70 -10.18 4.30
C THR A 137 5.40 -9.49 3.92
N ASP A 138 5.32 -9.01 2.67
CA ASP A 138 4.07 -8.49 2.15
C ASP A 138 2.99 -9.58 2.05
N SER A 139 1.73 -9.17 2.23
CA SER A 139 0.58 -10.08 2.19
C SER A 139 0.04 -10.37 0.78
N GLY A 140 0.57 -9.70 -0.24
CA GLY A 140 0.12 -9.80 -1.63
C GLY A 140 0.92 -10.81 -2.46
N ILE A 141 0.48 -11.03 -3.72
CA ILE A 141 1.17 -11.90 -4.67
C ILE A 141 2.38 -11.24 -5.34
N LEU A 142 2.33 -9.91 -5.50
CA LEU A 142 3.38 -9.11 -6.11
C LEU A 142 3.33 -7.69 -5.52
N THR A 143 4.50 -7.16 -5.19
CA THR A 143 4.68 -5.76 -4.81
C THR A 143 5.51 -5.06 -5.87
N LEU A 144 4.98 -3.95 -6.41
CA LEU A 144 5.74 -3.00 -7.21
C LEU A 144 6.07 -1.80 -6.33
N LEU A 145 7.36 -1.53 -6.15
CA LEU A 145 7.85 -0.50 -5.25
C LEU A 145 8.69 0.51 -6.04
N HIS A 146 8.47 1.78 -5.75
CA HIS A 146 9.32 2.89 -6.19
C HIS A 146 9.67 3.71 -4.96
N GLN A 147 10.96 4.02 -4.81
CA GLN A 147 11.52 4.84 -3.75
C GLN A 147 12.38 5.96 -4.35
N ASP A 148 12.64 6.99 -3.55
CA ASP A 148 13.57 8.05 -3.92
C ASP A 148 15.04 7.66 -3.62
N GLU A 149 15.96 8.57 -3.88
CA GLU A 149 17.41 8.34 -3.74
C GLU A 149 17.89 8.27 -2.27
N THR A 150 17.01 8.47 -1.28
CA THR A 150 17.37 8.42 0.15
C THR A 150 17.74 7.00 0.57
N GLY A 151 17.10 5.98 -0.01
CA GLY A 151 17.28 4.57 0.34
C GLY A 151 16.71 4.20 1.71
N GLY A 152 17.16 3.07 2.26
CA GLY A 152 16.77 2.56 3.58
C GLY A 152 15.97 1.25 3.57
N LEU A 153 15.60 0.75 2.38
CA LEU A 153 15.00 -0.58 2.24
C LEU A 153 16.08 -1.65 2.12
N GLU A 154 15.94 -2.73 2.89
CA GLU A 154 16.72 -3.95 2.76
C GLU A 154 15.79 -5.16 2.57
N VAL A 155 16.28 -6.17 1.86
CA VAL A 155 15.57 -7.43 1.60
C VAL A 155 16.43 -8.60 2.09
N GLU A 156 15.86 -9.44 2.94
CA GLU A 156 16.48 -10.68 3.38
C GLU A 156 16.45 -11.73 2.25
N ASN A 157 17.62 -12.22 1.85
CA ASN A 157 17.74 -13.26 0.84
C ASN A 157 17.51 -14.67 1.44
N CYS A 158 17.48 -15.72 0.60
CA CYS A 158 17.30 -17.10 1.06
C CYS A 158 18.45 -17.65 1.96
N LYS A 159 19.55 -16.92 2.11
CA LYS A 159 20.67 -17.24 3.01
C LYS A 159 20.58 -16.52 4.36
N GLY A 160 19.60 -15.64 4.53
CA GLY A 160 19.45 -14.79 5.72
C GLY A 160 20.29 -13.52 5.71
N ASP A 161 20.87 -13.17 4.54
CA ASP A 161 21.61 -11.90 4.41
C ASP A 161 20.65 -10.77 4.02
N TRP A 162 20.76 -9.64 4.71
CA TRP A 162 20.07 -8.40 4.34
C TRP A 162 20.83 -7.70 3.20
N ILE A 163 20.12 -7.42 2.11
CA ILE A 163 20.66 -6.78 0.92
C ILE A 163 19.95 -5.45 0.70
N PRO A 164 20.68 -4.33 0.53
CA PRO A 164 20.08 -3.05 0.15
C PRO A 164 19.29 -3.17 -1.15
N ALA A 165 18.03 -2.74 -1.12
CA ALA A 165 17.20 -2.60 -2.31
C ALA A 165 17.27 -1.14 -2.79
N PRO A 166 17.86 -0.88 -3.97
CA PRO A 166 17.94 0.46 -4.54
C PRO A 166 16.59 0.99 -5.03
#